data_AF-A0A7C6PAW6-F1
#
_entry.id   AF-A0A7C6PAW6-F1
#
_cell.length_a   1.000
_cell.length_b   1.000
_cell.length_c   1.000
_cell.angle_alpha   90.00
_cell.angle_beta   90.00
_cell.angle_gamma   90.00
#
_symmetry.space_group_name_H-M   'P 1'
#
loop_
_entity.id
_entity.type
_entity.pdbx_description
1 polymer ?
#
loop_
_entity_poly.entity_id
_entity_poly.type
_entity_poly.pdbx_seq_one_letter_code
_entity_poly.pdbx_strand_id
1 'polypeptide(L)' 'MGKILYPEAFEDIDPAAKADEIYEFLLGKPLYQEMAEKFGGYKQITLE' A
#
# COMPACT_ATOMS: atom_id res chain seq x y z
N MET A 1 1.27 5.64 5.00
CA MET A 1 1.51 6.71 6.00
C MET A 1 1.90 8.03 5.36
N GLY A 2 2.99 8.12 4.57
CA GLY A 2 3.40 9.38 3.92
C GLY A 2 2.27 10.12 3.17
N LYS A 3 1.54 9.40 2.30
CA LYS A 3 0.37 9.95 1.58
C LYS A 3 -0.74 10.52 2.46
N ILE A 4 -0.93 10.01 3.68
CA ILE A 4 -1.94 10.53 4.61
C ILE A 4 -1.44 11.79 5.29
N LEU A 5 -0.19 11.78 5.75
CA LEU A 5 0.37 12.88 6.54
C LEU A 5 0.80 14.08 5.68
N TYR A 6 1.22 13.82 4.43
CA TYR A 6 1.77 14.82 3.51
C TYR A 6 1.21 14.60 2.09
N PRO A 7 -0.09 14.85 1.86
CA PRO A 7 -0.76 14.48 0.62
C PRO A 7 -0.15 15.12 -0.63
N GLU A 8 0.31 16.39 -0.56
CA GLU A 8 0.94 17.10 -1.68
C GLU A 8 2.29 16.47 -2.08
N ALA A 9 3.09 16.04 -1.11
CA ALA A 9 4.41 15.45 -1.37
C ALA A 9 4.34 14.00 -1.89
N PHE A 10 3.17 13.37 -1.82
CA PHE A 10 2.94 11.97 -2.19
C PHE A 10 1.69 11.84 -3.08
N GLU A 11 1.36 12.88 -3.85
CA GLU A 11 0.15 12.93 -4.66
C GLU A 11 0.14 11.84 -5.74
N ASP A 12 1.31 11.57 -6.31
CA ASP A 12 1.59 10.62 -7.38
C ASP A 12 1.73 9.16 -6.90
N ILE A 13 1.86 8.93 -5.60
CA ILE A 13 2.04 7.60 -5.03
C ILE A 13 0.69 6.92 -4.78
N ASP A 14 0.42 5.79 -5.43
CA ASP A 14 -0.59 4.82 -4.97
C ASP A 14 0.07 3.81 -3.99
N PRO A 15 -0.37 3.75 -2.71
CA PRO A 15 0.19 2.82 -1.73
C PRO A 15 0.13 1.33 -2.13
N ALA A 16 -0.92 0.91 -2.85
CA ALA A 16 -1.06 -0.48 -3.29
C ALA A 16 -0.06 -0.80 -4.40
N ALA A 17 -0.05 0.01 -5.46
CA ALA A 17 0.89 -0.15 -6.57
C ALA A 17 2.36 -0.02 -6.12
N LYS A 18 2.64 0.89 -5.19
CA LYS A 18 3.99 1.06 -4.65
C LYS A 18 4.43 -0.13 -3.81
N ALA A 19 3.51 -0.78 -3.09
CA ALA A 19 3.82 -2.01 -2.37
C ALA A 19 4.17 -3.15 -3.34
N ASP A 20 3.42 -3.28 -4.44
CA ASP A 20 3.71 -4.26 -5.48
C ASP A 20 5.08 -4.03 -6.14
N GLU A 21 5.44 -2.78 -6.46
CA GLU A 21 6.77 -2.44 -6.98
C GLU A 21 7.89 -2.88 -6.01
N ILE A 22 7.70 -2.66 -4.70
CA ILE A 22 8.66 -3.07 -3.67
C ILE A 22 8.74 -4.60 -3.57
N TYR A 23 7.61 -5.30 -3.56
CA TYR A 23 7.59 -6.76 -3.53
C TYR A 23 8.20 -7.37 -4.80
N GLU A 24 7.97 -6.77 -5.96
CA GLU A 24 8.57 -7.21 -7.22
C GLU A 24 10.09 -7.03 -7.18
N PHE A 25 10.57 -5.87 -6.73
CA PHE A 25 12.00 -5.63 -6.59
C PHE A 25 12.70 -6.59 -5.62
N LEU A 26 12.09 -6.87 -4.45
CA LEU A 26 12.73 -7.67 -3.40
C LEU A 26 12.48 -9.18 -3.53
N LEU A 27 11.30 -9.58 -4.01
CA LEU A 27 10.80 -10.96 -3.99
C LEU A 27 10.44 -11.49 -5.39
N GLY A 28 10.49 -10.64 -6.42
CA GLY A 28 10.20 -11.00 -7.82
C GLY A 28 8.72 -11.14 -8.15
N LYS A 29 7.81 -10.71 -7.27
CA LYS A 29 6.35 -10.81 -7.47
C LYS A 29 5.56 -9.65 -6.84
N PRO A 30 4.46 -9.18 -7.45
CA PRO A 30 3.56 -8.19 -6.86
C PRO A 30 2.60 -8.85 -5.86
N LEU A 31 2.96 -8.83 -4.57
CA LEU A 31 2.27 -9.60 -3.51
C LEU A 31 1.28 -8.78 -2.66
N TYR A 32 0.99 -7.52 -3.01
CA TYR A 32 0.12 -6.65 -2.20
C TYR A 32 -1.28 -7.25 -2.01
N GLN A 33 -1.88 -7.77 -3.09
CA GLN A 33 -3.23 -8.34 -3.01
C GLN A 33 -3.30 -9.50 -2.01
N GLU A 34 -2.33 -10.42 -2.04
CA GLU A 34 -2.29 -11.55 -1.09
C GLU A 34 -2.19 -11.07 0.36
N MET A 35 -1.46 -9.98 0.62
CA MET A 35 -1.36 -9.38 1.95
C MET A 35 -2.65 -8.66 2.34
N ALA A 36 -3.29 -7.96 1.40
CA ALA A 36 -4.55 -7.26 1.65
C ALA A 36 -5.69 -8.23 2.00
N GLU A 37 -5.76 -9.39 1.33
CA GLU A 37 -6.73 -10.44 1.64
C GLU A 37 -6.53 -11.03 3.05
N LYS A 38 -5.28 -11.21 3.48
CA LYS A 38 -4.95 -11.78 4.80
C LYS A 38 -5.07 -10.78 5.94
N PHE A 39 -4.80 -9.49 5.69
CA PHE A 39 -4.61 -8.49 6.74
C PHE A 39 -5.47 -7.22 6.61
N GLY A 40 -6.31 -7.14 5.57
CA GLY A 40 -7.29 -6.06 5.38
C GLY A 40 -6.84 -4.89 4.50
N GLY A 41 -5.57 -4.84 4.11
CA GLY A 41 -5.02 -3.89 3.14
C GLY A 41 -4.91 -2.44 3.63
N TYR A 42 -4.45 -1.56 2.75
CA TYR A 42 -4.34 -0.12 3.02
C TYR A 42 -5.71 0.55 2.98
N LYS A 43 -6.26 0.89 4.15
CA LYS A 43 -7.55 1.59 4.28
C LYS A 43 -7.67 2.31 5.62
N GLN A 44 -8.61 3.24 5.69
CA GLN A 44 -9.08 3.76 6.97
C GLN A 44 -9.94 2.69 7.66
N ILE A 45 -9.69 2.48 8.95
CA ILE A 45 -10.50 1.58 9.79
C ILE A 45 -11.53 2.43 10.54
N THR A 46 -12.78 1.98 10.49
CA THR A 46 -13.85 2.47 11.37
C THR A 46 -14.04 1.43 12.47
N LEU A 47 -13.93 1.84 13.72
CA LEU A 47 -14.24 1.02 14.89
C LEU A 47 -15.63 1.45 15.39
N GLU A 48 -16.49 0.46 15.68
CA GLU A 48 -17.77 0.68 16.35
C GLU A 48 -17.58 0.86 17.87
#